data_AF-A0A1G0YJ23-F1
#
_entry.id   AF-A0A1G0YJ23-F1
#
_cell.length_a   1.000
_cell.length_b   1.000
_cell.length_c   1.000
_cell.angle_alpha   90.00
_cell.angle_beta   90.00
_cell.angle_gamma   90.00
#
_symmetry.space_group_name_H-M   'P 1'
#
loop_
_entity.id
_entity.type
_entity.pdbx_description
1 polymer ?
#
loop_
_entity_poly.entity_id
_entity_poly.type
_entity_poly.pdbx_seq_one_letter_code
_entity_poly.pdbx_strand_id
1 'polypeptide(L)'
;MKHNKLLILCLVFSMMHSLKTEAKNLDVNKGVFTLSSGEYEIDISSECKYTIRSIKYENYYLCPSVGYNATVIIPEGGKFIGAGHTEGGEEQVESIEFSVDGKKISPAPGEKYSGQKIILKKTSTLDKLRLVSVLTLTPECITENKQFEAVEAQKISLMYIFFYCWNKTTTDWYAELADNKKLSGTFKDDRSYHLKKDIKWAAEYDNSSQKGVIMYYPSVIPGKGIKSTFWDVGGIYHKYYHQLDIPLSLPKGFKSPAMTIILKGFSASPDNWKTEVEKNTEDLNSLKVN
;
A
#
# COMPACT_ATOMS: atom_id res chain seq x y z
N MET A 1 -72.27 -24.73 -12.42
CA MET A 1 -71.58 -23.50 -11.94
C MET A 1 -70.51 -23.97 -10.96
N LYS A 2 -69.24 -24.15 -11.37
CA LYS A 2 -68.16 -23.13 -11.36
C LYS A 2 -68.07 -22.45 -9.98
N HIS A 3 -67.04 -22.62 -9.13
CA HIS A 3 -65.60 -22.61 -9.42
C HIS A 3 -64.74 -23.41 -8.42
N ASN A 4 -63.75 -24.12 -8.98
CA ASN A 4 -62.47 -24.49 -8.35
C ASN A 4 -61.65 -23.24 -8.02
N LYS A 5 -60.96 -23.24 -6.87
CA LYS A 5 -59.71 -22.49 -6.72
C LYS A 5 -58.59 -23.45 -6.30
N LEU A 6 -57.79 -23.76 -7.31
CA LEU A 6 -56.51 -24.43 -7.28
C LEU A 6 -55.47 -23.46 -6.72
N LEU A 7 -54.85 -23.78 -5.58
CA LEU A 7 -53.67 -23.05 -5.09
C LEU A 7 -52.43 -23.83 -5.58
N ILE A 8 -51.79 -23.32 -6.63
CA ILE A 8 -50.50 -23.81 -7.10
C ILE A 8 -49.43 -23.19 -6.21
N LEU A 9 -48.79 -24.01 -5.39
CA LEU A 9 -47.63 -23.63 -4.59
C LEU A 9 -46.38 -23.77 -5.47
N CYS A 10 -45.88 -22.65 -6.01
CA CYS A 10 -44.60 -22.59 -6.71
C CYS A 10 -43.46 -22.78 -5.70
N LEU A 11 -42.89 -23.98 -5.65
CA LEU A 11 -41.59 -24.26 -5.03
C LEU A 11 -40.50 -23.65 -5.90
N VAL A 12 -40.08 -22.42 -5.57
CA VAL A 12 -38.83 -21.84 -6.09
C VAL A 12 -37.68 -22.51 -5.35
N PHE A 13 -37.06 -23.49 -6.01
CA PHE A 13 -35.79 -24.07 -5.57
C PHE A 13 -34.70 -23.00 -5.70
N SER A 14 -34.37 -22.33 -4.59
CA SER A 14 -33.23 -21.43 -4.53
C SER A 14 -31.95 -22.27 -4.61
N MET A 15 -31.30 -22.27 -5.78
CA MET A 15 -29.93 -22.75 -5.92
C MET A 15 -29.02 -21.83 -5.10
N MET A 16 -28.75 -22.21 -3.85
CA MET A 16 -27.57 -21.75 -3.14
C MET A 16 -26.34 -22.31 -3.86
N HIS A 17 -25.81 -21.55 -4.81
CA HIS A 17 -24.45 -21.76 -5.28
C HIS A 17 -23.52 -21.45 -4.12
N SER A 18 -23.03 -22.52 -3.48
CA SER A 18 -21.87 -22.50 -2.60
C SER A 18 -20.71 -21.83 -3.35
N LEU A 19 -20.32 -20.64 -2.89
CA LEU A 19 -19.07 -19.99 -3.26
C LEU A 19 -17.92 -20.87 -2.75
N LYS A 20 -17.48 -21.81 -3.57
CA LYS A 20 -16.22 -22.52 -3.34
C LYS A 20 -15.09 -21.49 -3.35
N THR A 21 -14.49 -21.28 -2.20
CA THR A 21 -13.26 -20.51 -2.02
C THR A 21 -12.10 -21.28 -2.65
N GLU A 22 -11.80 -21.04 -3.93
CA GLU A 22 -10.54 -21.53 -4.50
C GLU A 22 -9.45 -20.49 -4.30
N ALA A 23 -8.87 -20.50 -3.10
CA ALA A 23 -7.57 -19.90 -2.85
C ALA A 23 -6.60 -21.00 -2.43
N LYS A 24 -5.82 -21.50 -3.40
CA LYS A 24 -4.49 -22.09 -3.19
C LYS A 24 -3.84 -22.36 -4.53
N ASN A 25 -2.67 -21.76 -4.75
CA ASN A 25 -1.48 -22.45 -5.26
C ASN A 25 -0.26 -21.57 -4.97
N LEU A 26 0.40 -21.85 -3.84
CA LEU A 26 1.76 -21.37 -3.59
C LEU A 26 2.71 -22.39 -4.18
N ASP A 27 3.12 -22.18 -5.42
CA ASP A 27 4.39 -22.70 -5.92
C ASP A 27 5.43 -21.58 -5.69
N VAL A 28 6.05 -21.61 -4.50
CA VAL A 28 6.86 -20.50 -3.95
C VAL A 28 8.27 -20.54 -4.52
N ASN A 29 8.41 -20.18 -5.79
CA ASN A 29 9.72 -19.84 -6.32
C ASN A 29 10.21 -18.55 -5.64
N LYS A 30 11.35 -18.62 -4.95
CA LYS A 30 11.96 -17.48 -4.25
C LYS A 30 12.63 -16.54 -5.25
N GLY A 31 12.52 -15.23 -5.01
CA GLY A 31 13.18 -14.20 -5.80
C GLY A 31 12.30 -13.00 -6.09
N VAL A 32 12.65 -12.27 -7.13
CA VAL A 32 12.02 -11.00 -7.53
C VAL A 32 11.38 -11.16 -8.91
N PHE A 33 10.20 -10.58 -9.11
CA PHE A 33 9.61 -10.38 -10.43
C PHE A 33 9.24 -8.92 -10.62
N THR A 34 9.20 -8.46 -11.87
CA THR A 34 9.02 -7.04 -12.20
C THR A 34 7.64 -6.82 -12.83
N LEU A 35 6.96 -5.75 -12.42
CA LEU A 35 5.73 -5.24 -13.01
C LEU A 35 6.06 -3.99 -13.83
N SER A 36 5.41 -3.79 -14.97
CA SER A 36 5.62 -2.60 -15.80
C SER A 36 4.32 -2.10 -16.42
N SER A 37 4.09 -0.79 -16.31
CA SER A 37 2.93 -0.12 -16.88
C SER A 37 3.23 1.36 -17.09
N GLY A 38 3.09 1.85 -18.31
CA GLY A 38 3.53 3.20 -18.67
C GLY A 38 4.99 3.43 -18.30
N GLU A 39 5.25 4.50 -17.56
CA GLU A 39 6.59 4.89 -17.09
C GLU A 39 7.04 4.18 -15.81
N TYR A 40 6.21 3.30 -15.23
CA TYR A 40 6.54 2.60 -13.99
C TYR A 40 7.19 1.24 -14.23
N GLU A 41 8.18 0.94 -13.39
CA GLU A 41 8.64 -0.42 -13.10
C GLU A 41 8.61 -0.66 -11.59
N ILE A 42 8.01 -1.77 -11.15
CA ILE A 42 7.96 -2.17 -9.73
C ILE A 42 8.54 -3.56 -9.59
N ASP A 43 9.53 -3.70 -8.71
CA ASP A 43 10.02 -5.02 -8.33
C ASP A 43 9.25 -5.53 -7.11
N ILE A 44 8.73 -6.75 -7.20
CA ILE A 44 8.06 -7.46 -6.10
C ILE A 44 8.96 -8.60 -5.63
N SER A 45 9.21 -8.66 -4.32
CA SER A 45 10.11 -9.67 -3.73
C SER A 45 9.34 -10.67 -2.87
N SER A 46 9.49 -11.97 -3.14
CA SER A 46 8.93 -13.01 -2.27
C SER A 46 9.68 -13.14 -0.94
N GLU A 47 10.95 -12.74 -0.89
CA GLU A 47 11.71 -12.63 0.37
C GLU A 47 11.13 -11.56 1.29
N CYS A 48 10.58 -10.49 0.71
CA CYS A 48 9.83 -9.45 1.43
C CYS A 48 8.33 -9.78 1.49
N LYS A 49 7.94 -11.06 1.38
CA LYS A 49 6.53 -11.50 1.47
C LYS A 49 5.64 -10.90 0.39
N TYR A 50 6.13 -10.87 -0.85
CA TYR A 50 5.43 -10.37 -2.04
C TYR A 50 5.01 -8.90 -1.91
N THR A 51 5.90 -8.07 -1.39
CA THR A 51 5.72 -6.61 -1.28
C THR A 51 6.65 -5.87 -2.23
N ILE A 52 6.42 -4.57 -2.38
CA ILE A 52 7.28 -3.67 -3.16
C ILE A 52 8.71 -3.73 -2.62
N ARG A 53 9.66 -4.06 -3.50
CA ARG A 53 11.10 -3.95 -3.24
C ARG A 53 11.67 -2.65 -3.77
N SER A 54 11.24 -2.24 -4.95
CA SER A 54 11.61 -0.94 -5.54
C SER A 54 10.55 -0.42 -6.50
N ILE A 55 10.57 0.89 -6.69
CA ILE A 55 9.72 1.61 -7.64
C ILE A 55 10.63 2.50 -8.49
N LYS A 56 10.55 2.35 -9.81
CA LYS A 56 11.07 3.29 -10.79
C LYS A 56 9.94 4.01 -11.50
N TYR A 57 10.20 5.26 -11.85
CA TYR A 57 9.36 6.08 -12.71
C TYR A 57 10.27 6.85 -13.68
N GLU A 58 10.02 6.75 -14.98
CA GLU A 58 10.86 7.35 -16.04
C GLU A 58 12.37 7.05 -15.84
N ASN A 59 12.69 5.78 -15.58
CA ASN A 59 14.04 5.29 -15.26
C ASN A 59 14.71 5.85 -13.99
N TYR A 60 14.02 6.65 -13.19
CA TYR A 60 14.48 7.15 -11.90
C TYR A 60 13.92 6.31 -10.75
N TYR A 61 14.77 5.92 -9.79
CA TYR A 61 14.31 5.22 -8.59
C TYR A 61 13.61 6.20 -7.64
N LEU A 62 12.28 6.11 -7.55
CA LEU A 62 11.52 6.77 -6.49
C LEU A 62 11.77 6.06 -5.16
N CYS A 63 11.73 4.72 -5.18
CA CYS A 63 11.99 3.86 -4.04
C CYS A 63 13.09 2.85 -4.40
N PRO A 64 14.34 3.04 -3.97
CA PRO A 64 15.42 2.08 -4.21
C PRO A 64 15.27 0.80 -3.37
N SER A 65 15.96 -0.26 -3.79
CA SER A 65 15.91 -1.61 -3.18
C SER A 65 16.77 -1.76 -1.91
N VAL A 66 16.75 -0.74 -1.05
CA VAL A 66 17.61 -0.62 0.15
C VAL A 66 16.89 -0.91 1.46
N GLY A 67 15.57 -1.07 1.43
CA GLY A 67 14.75 -1.31 2.61
C GLY A 67 13.51 -2.15 2.32
N TYR A 68 12.62 -2.19 3.30
CA TYR A 68 11.33 -2.89 3.24
C TYR A 68 10.22 -1.88 2.95
N ASN A 69 9.16 -2.26 2.23
CA ASN A 69 8.08 -1.33 1.87
C ASN A 69 6.72 -2.04 1.99
N ALA A 70 6.20 -2.17 3.21
CA ALA A 70 4.86 -2.69 3.47
C ALA A 70 4.47 -2.48 4.94
N THR A 71 3.34 -3.09 5.32
CA THR A 71 2.82 -3.08 6.68
C THR A 71 3.78 -3.75 7.65
N VAL A 72 3.98 -3.15 8.81
CA VAL A 72 4.66 -3.78 9.95
C VAL A 72 3.89 -3.56 11.24
N ILE A 73 3.99 -4.50 12.17
CA ILE A 73 3.41 -4.41 13.51
C ILE A 73 4.44 -4.69 14.59
N ILE A 74 4.16 -4.18 15.79
CA ILE A 74 4.79 -4.59 17.05
C ILE A 74 3.66 -4.96 18.01
N PRO A 75 3.45 -6.26 18.29
CA PRO A 75 2.57 -6.70 19.38
C PRO A 75 3.05 -6.14 20.73
N GLU A 76 2.16 -5.99 21.71
CA GLU A 76 2.55 -5.51 23.04
C GLU A 76 3.65 -6.40 23.66
N GLY A 77 4.79 -5.79 24.01
CA GLY A 77 5.98 -6.49 24.53
C GLY A 77 6.79 -7.27 23.48
N GLY A 78 6.39 -7.21 22.21
CA GLY A 78 7.03 -7.91 21.09
C GLY A 78 8.08 -7.08 20.34
N LYS A 79 8.45 -7.57 19.15
CA LYS A 79 9.35 -6.91 18.18
C LYS A 79 8.65 -6.80 16.81
N PHE A 80 9.34 -6.24 15.82
CA PHE A 80 8.78 -6.03 14.48
C PHE A 80 8.43 -7.34 13.77
N ILE A 81 7.28 -7.33 13.09
CA ILE A 81 6.78 -8.39 12.20
C ILE A 81 6.23 -7.72 10.93
N GLY A 82 6.58 -8.24 9.76
CA GLY A 82 6.00 -7.82 8.47
C GLY A 82 7.01 -7.14 7.54
N ALA A 83 6.66 -7.06 6.25
CA ALA A 83 7.48 -6.41 5.21
C ALA A 83 8.90 -6.97 5.03
N GLY A 84 9.27 -8.06 5.69
CA GLY A 84 10.63 -8.62 5.76
C GLY A 84 11.24 -8.62 7.17
N HIS A 85 10.67 -7.89 8.12
CA HIS A 85 11.01 -7.98 9.54
C HIS A 85 10.54 -9.32 10.13
N THR A 86 11.44 -9.97 10.87
CA THR A 86 11.27 -11.30 11.46
C THR A 86 11.60 -11.36 12.96
N GLU A 87 11.98 -10.23 13.55
CA GLU A 87 12.52 -10.13 14.92
C GLU A 87 11.50 -10.56 15.98
N GLY A 88 10.20 -10.36 15.72
CA GLY A 88 9.09 -10.74 16.59
C GLY A 88 8.32 -11.98 16.11
N GLY A 89 8.71 -12.57 14.99
CA GLY A 89 7.95 -13.59 14.27
C GLY A 89 7.87 -13.27 12.77
N GLU A 90 7.42 -14.23 11.97
CA GLU A 90 7.42 -14.12 10.51
C GLU A 90 6.00 -13.93 9.96
N GLU A 91 5.83 -12.98 9.04
CA GLU A 91 4.59 -12.83 8.27
C GLU A 91 4.33 -14.09 7.42
N GLN A 92 3.16 -14.70 7.63
CA GLN A 92 2.73 -15.91 6.95
C GLN A 92 1.87 -15.55 5.74
N VAL A 93 2.39 -15.75 4.54
CA VAL A 93 1.63 -15.52 3.30
C VAL A 93 0.71 -16.72 3.06
N GLU A 94 -0.60 -16.47 3.04
CA GLU A 94 -1.62 -17.50 2.83
C GLU A 94 -1.93 -17.68 1.35
N SER A 95 -2.04 -16.57 0.63
CA SER A 95 -2.32 -16.57 -0.81
C SER A 95 -1.82 -15.31 -1.50
N ILE A 96 -1.50 -15.47 -2.77
CA ILE A 96 -1.38 -14.39 -3.74
C ILE A 96 -2.33 -14.65 -4.91
N GLU A 97 -2.98 -13.61 -5.41
CA GLU A 97 -3.74 -13.61 -6.65
C GLU A 97 -3.12 -12.53 -7.54
N PHE A 98 -2.66 -12.91 -8.73
CA PHE A 98 -1.96 -12.01 -9.64
C PHE A 98 -2.64 -12.01 -11.01
N SER A 99 -2.83 -10.83 -11.58
CA SER A 99 -3.38 -10.68 -12.92
C SER A 99 -2.76 -9.51 -13.69
N VAL A 100 -2.71 -9.67 -15.00
CA VAL A 100 -2.31 -8.65 -15.97
C VAL A 100 -3.45 -8.51 -16.97
N ASP A 101 -4.01 -7.31 -17.07
CA ASP A 101 -5.13 -6.98 -17.96
C ASP A 101 -6.32 -7.96 -17.81
N GLY A 102 -6.61 -8.34 -16.56
CA GLY A 102 -7.70 -9.25 -16.21
C GLY A 102 -7.37 -10.75 -16.37
N LYS A 103 -6.24 -11.11 -16.99
CA LYS A 103 -5.79 -12.50 -17.11
C LYS A 103 -5.04 -12.92 -15.85
N LYS A 104 -5.53 -13.95 -15.15
CA LYS A 104 -4.84 -14.55 -14.00
C LYS A 104 -3.55 -15.24 -14.45
N ILE A 105 -2.45 -14.99 -13.73
CA ILE A 105 -1.11 -15.51 -14.02
C ILE A 105 -0.48 -15.93 -12.69
N SER A 106 0.31 -17.01 -12.70
CA SER A 106 1.22 -17.33 -11.59
C SER A 106 2.56 -16.64 -11.83
N PRO A 107 2.96 -15.65 -11.01
CA PRO A 107 4.21 -14.93 -11.23
C PRO A 107 5.41 -15.83 -10.90
N ALA A 108 6.48 -15.73 -11.68
CA ALA A 108 7.73 -16.46 -11.46
C ALA A 108 8.91 -15.48 -11.28
N PRO A 109 9.90 -15.81 -10.43
CA PRO A 109 11.10 -15.00 -10.28
C PRO A 109 11.87 -14.81 -11.59
N GLY A 110 12.44 -13.63 -11.78
CA GLY A 110 13.17 -13.24 -13.00
C GLY A 110 12.26 -12.76 -14.14
N GLU A 111 10.95 -13.01 -14.06
CA GLU A 111 10.02 -12.60 -15.10
C GLU A 111 9.62 -11.13 -14.98
N LYS A 112 9.31 -10.54 -16.14
CA LYS A 112 8.73 -9.20 -16.26
C LYS A 112 7.32 -9.29 -16.82
N TYR A 113 6.37 -8.68 -16.13
CA TYR A 113 4.97 -8.62 -16.50
C TYR A 113 4.57 -7.19 -16.86
N SER A 114 4.11 -7.00 -18.10
CA SER A 114 3.72 -5.69 -18.63
C SER A 114 2.24 -5.68 -19.00
N GLY A 115 1.54 -4.58 -18.71
CA GLY A 115 0.12 -4.40 -19.04
C GLY A 115 -0.40 -3.01 -18.70
N GLN A 116 -1.67 -2.75 -19.00
CA GLN A 116 -2.35 -1.48 -18.65
C GLN A 116 -2.94 -1.50 -17.24
N LYS A 117 -3.28 -2.68 -16.73
CA LYS A 117 -3.73 -2.86 -15.35
C LYS A 117 -3.18 -4.16 -14.79
N ILE A 118 -2.28 -4.03 -13.83
CA ILE A 118 -1.67 -5.16 -13.13
C ILE A 118 -2.17 -5.15 -11.69
N ILE A 119 -2.67 -6.28 -11.21
CA ILE A 119 -3.21 -6.42 -9.85
C ILE A 119 -2.48 -7.55 -9.13
N LEU A 120 -1.94 -7.26 -7.95
CA LEU A 120 -1.43 -8.24 -7.00
C LEU A 120 -2.22 -8.12 -5.70
N LYS A 121 -3.04 -9.12 -5.41
CA LYS A 121 -3.71 -9.25 -4.12
C LYS A 121 -2.98 -10.29 -3.28
N LYS A 122 -2.65 -9.94 -2.05
CA LYS A 122 -2.01 -10.80 -1.06
C LYS A 122 -2.91 -10.92 0.16
N THR A 123 -3.06 -12.13 0.66
CA THR A 123 -3.57 -12.38 2.01
C THR A 123 -2.44 -12.97 2.85
N SER A 124 -2.16 -12.36 3.99
CA SER A 124 -1.13 -12.82 4.92
C SER A 124 -1.54 -12.59 6.36
N THR A 125 -0.86 -13.25 7.29
CA THR A 125 -1.09 -13.08 8.72
C THR A 125 0.20 -12.60 9.39
N LEU A 126 0.09 -11.49 10.13
CA LEU A 126 1.13 -10.91 10.96
C LEU A 126 0.73 -11.12 12.43
N ASP A 127 1.35 -12.10 13.09
CA ASP A 127 0.93 -12.60 14.42
C ASP A 127 -0.56 -13.03 14.41
N LYS A 128 -1.46 -12.24 15.00
CA LYS A 128 -2.91 -12.51 15.06
C LYS A 128 -3.73 -11.55 14.21
N LEU A 129 -3.08 -10.79 13.32
CA LEU A 129 -3.73 -9.92 12.33
C LEU A 129 -3.63 -10.51 10.94
N ARG A 130 -4.78 -10.90 10.38
CA ARG A 130 -4.88 -11.27 8.97
C ARG A 130 -5.04 -10.00 8.13
N LEU A 131 -4.09 -9.75 7.26
CA LEU A 131 -4.02 -8.60 6.36
C LEU A 131 -4.35 -9.03 4.93
N VAL A 132 -5.26 -8.31 4.30
CA VAL A 132 -5.47 -8.32 2.85
C VAL A 132 -4.87 -7.04 2.29
N SER A 133 -3.97 -7.18 1.31
CA SER A 133 -3.32 -6.07 0.61
C SER A 133 -3.53 -6.23 -0.89
N VAL A 134 -4.00 -5.18 -1.56
CA VAL A 134 -4.18 -5.15 -3.01
C VAL A 134 -3.32 -4.03 -3.58
N LEU A 135 -2.32 -4.40 -4.38
CA LEU A 135 -1.54 -3.48 -5.19
C LEU A 135 -2.14 -3.47 -6.60
N THR A 136 -2.43 -2.28 -7.12
CA THR A 136 -2.83 -2.07 -8.51
C THR A 136 -1.85 -1.11 -9.16
N LEU A 137 -1.26 -1.51 -10.28
CA LEU A 137 -0.41 -0.67 -11.10
C LEU A 137 -1.12 -0.37 -12.43
N THR A 138 -1.16 0.91 -12.79
CA THR A 138 -1.61 1.41 -14.10
C THR A 138 -0.57 2.40 -14.64
N PRO A 139 -0.68 2.88 -15.90
CA PRO A 139 0.22 3.91 -16.42
C PRO A 139 0.20 5.21 -15.59
N GLU A 140 -0.90 5.50 -14.90
CA GLU A 140 -1.11 6.75 -14.19
C GLU A 140 -0.54 6.74 -12.77
N CYS A 141 -0.65 5.62 -12.06
CA CYS A 141 -0.32 5.54 -10.63
C CYS A 141 -0.19 4.09 -10.11
N ILE A 142 0.23 4.00 -8.85
CA ILE A 142 0.25 2.77 -8.05
C ILE A 142 -0.74 2.96 -6.92
N THR A 143 -1.71 2.06 -6.76
CA THR A 143 -2.66 2.07 -5.64
C THR A 143 -2.38 0.89 -4.72
N GLU A 144 -2.22 1.14 -3.42
CA GLU A 144 -2.25 0.11 -2.39
C GLU A 144 -3.50 0.26 -1.53
N ASN A 145 -4.34 -0.77 -1.51
CA ASN A 145 -5.48 -0.88 -0.61
C ASN A 145 -5.22 -1.98 0.43
N LYS A 146 -5.49 -1.69 1.70
CA LYS A 146 -5.22 -2.61 2.81
C LYS A 146 -6.39 -2.67 3.78
N GLN A 147 -6.70 -3.88 4.23
CA GLN A 147 -7.66 -4.13 5.29
C GLN A 147 -7.13 -5.26 6.18
N PHE A 148 -7.36 -5.18 7.49
CA PHE A 148 -6.97 -6.25 8.40
C PHE A 148 -8.11 -6.69 9.33
N GLU A 149 -8.01 -7.92 9.79
CA GLU A 149 -8.88 -8.55 10.76
C GLU A 149 -8.06 -9.18 11.90
N ALA A 150 -8.44 -8.94 13.14
CA ALA A 150 -7.89 -9.66 14.28
C ALA A 150 -8.52 -11.06 14.37
N VAL A 151 -7.77 -12.10 13.98
CA VAL A 151 -8.28 -13.50 14.01
C VAL A 151 -8.33 -14.07 15.43
N GLU A 152 -7.59 -13.46 16.34
CA GLU A 152 -7.63 -13.64 17.78
C GLU A 152 -7.52 -12.28 18.48
N ALA A 153 -7.85 -12.23 19.78
CA ALA A 153 -7.59 -11.02 20.55
C ALA A 153 -6.08 -10.76 20.64
N GLN A 154 -5.67 -9.52 20.39
CA GLN A 154 -4.26 -9.12 20.37
C GLN A 154 -4.12 -7.67 20.83
N LYS A 155 -3.04 -7.38 21.52
CA LYS A 155 -2.63 -6.01 21.80
C LYS A 155 -1.53 -5.56 20.86
N ILE A 156 -1.66 -4.36 20.30
CA ILE A 156 -0.73 -3.79 19.34
C ILE A 156 -0.15 -2.51 19.93
N SER A 157 1.17 -2.52 20.19
CA SER A 157 1.88 -1.30 20.60
C SER A 157 2.06 -0.35 19.42
N LEU A 158 2.29 -0.89 18.22
CA LEU A 158 2.58 -0.10 17.03
C LEU A 158 2.12 -0.82 15.76
N MET A 159 1.56 -0.05 14.82
CA MET A 159 1.29 -0.49 13.46
C MET A 159 1.65 0.61 12.48
N TYR A 160 2.56 0.33 11.54
CA TYR A 160 2.73 1.16 10.34
C TYR A 160 1.99 0.48 9.19
N ILE A 161 0.90 1.09 8.71
CA ILE A 161 0.08 0.51 7.64
C ILE A 161 0.67 0.78 6.25
N PHE A 162 1.30 1.95 6.07
CA PHE A 162 2.06 2.33 4.89
C PHE A 162 3.45 2.78 5.30
N PHE A 163 4.45 2.36 4.52
CA PHE A 163 5.85 2.46 4.87
C PHE A 163 6.67 2.37 3.59
N TYR A 164 7.54 3.35 3.35
CA TYR A 164 8.37 3.40 2.14
C TYR A 164 9.75 3.97 2.45
N CYS A 165 10.77 3.46 1.76
CA CYS A 165 12.14 3.96 1.80
C CYS A 165 12.42 4.75 0.52
N TRP A 166 12.01 6.02 0.50
CA TRP A 166 12.18 6.91 -0.64
C TRP A 166 13.63 7.29 -0.89
N ASN A 167 13.96 7.59 -2.14
CA ASN A 167 15.33 7.83 -2.55
C ASN A 167 15.97 9.00 -1.79
N LYS A 168 17.18 8.79 -1.26
CA LYS A 168 17.92 9.81 -0.50
C LYS A 168 18.27 11.07 -1.29
N THR A 169 18.19 11.02 -2.62
CA THR A 169 18.49 12.17 -3.47
C THR A 169 17.36 13.18 -3.50
N THR A 170 16.16 12.86 -2.99
CA THR A 170 15.13 13.88 -2.77
C THR A 170 15.61 14.87 -1.71
N THR A 171 15.45 16.16 -2.00
CA THR A 171 15.96 17.26 -1.18
C THR A 171 14.84 17.98 -0.43
N ASP A 172 13.63 17.92 -0.97
CA ASP A 172 12.49 18.70 -0.54
C ASP A 172 11.27 17.82 -0.31
N TRP A 173 10.42 18.24 0.63
CA TRP A 173 9.10 17.67 0.82
C TRP A 173 8.02 18.76 0.87
N TYR A 174 6.82 18.39 0.44
CA TYR A 174 5.63 19.23 0.44
C TYR A 174 4.41 18.41 0.82
N ALA A 175 3.48 18.98 1.58
CA ALA A 175 2.31 18.25 2.05
C ALA A 175 1.10 19.16 2.24
N GLU A 176 -0.09 18.60 2.05
CA GLU A 176 -1.35 19.17 2.51
C GLU A 176 -1.89 18.34 3.67
N LEU A 177 -2.13 19.01 4.78
CA LEU A 177 -2.65 18.42 5.99
C LEU A 177 -4.15 18.12 5.88
N ALA A 178 -4.66 17.34 6.83
CA ALA A 178 -6.10 17.07 6.96
C ALA A 178 -6.97 18.34 7.10
N ASP A 179 -6.41 19.43 7.64
CA ASP A 179 -7.08 20.72 7.80
C ASP A 179 -6.89 21.67 6.59
N ASN A 180 -6.39 21.16 5.46
CA ASN A 180 -6.06 21.89 4.23
C ASN A 180 -4.85 22.84 4.34
N LYS A 181 -4.13 22.86 5.48
CA LYS A 181 -2.90 23.64 5.57
C LYS A 181 -1.81 22.98 4.74
N LYS A 182 -1.07 23.80 3.99
CA LYS A 182 0.11 23.38 3.23
C LYS A 182 1.39 23.58 4.06
N LEU A 183 2.27 22.59 4.09
CA LEU A 183 3.58 22.64 4.74
C LEU A 183 4.66 22.13 3.79
N SER A 184 5.86 22.71 3.84
CA SER A 184 7.03 22.21 3.13
C SER A 184 8.28 22.28 4.00
N GLY A 185 9.31 21.53 3.62
CA GLY A 185 10.63 21.63 4.20
C GLY A 185 11.68 20.94 3.34
N THR A 186 12.91 20.93 3.84
CA THR A 186 14.04 20.26 3.21
C THR A 186 14.58 19.16 4.12
N PHE A 187 15.14 18.13 3.51
CA PHE A 187 15.94 17.13 4.20
C PHE A 187 17.36 17.66 4.42
N LYS A 188 17.98 17.28 5.54
CA LYS A 188 19.27 17.84 6.00
C LYS A 188 20.32 16.77 6.27
N ASP A 189 19.99 15.52 6.04
CA ASP A 189 20.81 14.36 6.35
C ASP A 189 21.12 14.22 7.86
N ASP A 190 20.17 14.60 8.72
CA ASP A 190 20.41 14.82 10.15
C ASP A 190 19.67 13.86 11.10
N ARG A 191 19.03 12.81 10.57
CA ARG A 191 18.24 11.83 11.35
C ARG A 191 17.00 12.39 12.01
N SER A 192 16.58 13.61 11.65
CA SER A 192 15.37 14.21 12.18
C SER A 192 14.10 13.64 11.54
N TYR A 193 13.00 13.81 12.25
CA TYR A 193 11.66 13.46 11.79
C TYR A 193 10.92 14.73 11.37
N HIS A 194 10.31 14.71 10.19
CA HIS A 194 9.55 15.82 9.63
C HIS A 194 8.04 15.50 9.53
N LEU A 195 7.24 16.55 9.30
CA LEU A 195 5.78 16.48 9.14
C LEU A 195 5.05 16.12 10.45
N LYS A 196 5.02 14.85 10.87
CA LYS A 196 4.29 14.34 12.05
C LYS A 196 2.83 14.83 12.14
N LYS A 197 2.08 14.74 11.05
CA LYS A 197 0.69 15.21 10.94
C LYS A 197 -0.19 14.18 10.23
N ASP A 198 -1.49 14.34 10.37
CA ASP A 198 -2.45 13.68 9.49
C ASP A 198 -2.52 14.50 8.19
N ILE A 199 -2.48 13.82 7.05
CA ILE A 199 -2.37 14.45 5.74
C ILE A 199 -3.44 13.95 4.78
N LYS A 200 -3.74 14.78 3.78
CA LYS A 200 -4.37 14.33 2.54
C LYS A 200 -3.33 13.79 1.58
N TRP A 201 -2.19 14.47 1.48
CA TRP A 201 -1.09 14.02 0.66
C TRP A 201 0.24 14.61 1.13
N ALA A 202 1.32 13.93 0.78
CA ALA A 202 2.68 14.46 0.87
C ALA A 202 3.44 14.08 -0.41
N ALA A 203 4.50 14.81 -0.70
CA ALA A 203 5.38 14.58 -1.83
C ALA A 203 6.83 14.78 -1.42
N GLU A 204 7.71 14.02 -2.05
CA GLU A 204 9.16 14.25 -2.03
C GLU A 204 9.65 14.57 -3.44
N TYR A 205 10.64 15.44 -3.55
CA TYR A 205 11.17 15.93 -4.82
C TYR A 205 12.70 15.94 -4.81
N ASP A 206 13.29 15.44 -5.89
CA ASP A 206 14.72 15.52 -6.19
C ASP A 206 14.94 16.61 -7.24
N ASN A 207 15.54 17.71 -6.80
CA ASN A 207 15.85 18.86 -7.63
C ASN A 207 16.82 18.52 -8.79
N SER A 208 17.77 17.61 -8.55
CA SER A 208 18.78 17.26 -9.57
C SER A 208 18.20 16.42 -10.70
N SER A 209 17.34 15.46 -10.37
CA SER A 209 16.71 14.60 -11.37
C SER A 209 15.40 15.16 -11.92
N GLN A 210 14.85 16.19 -11.26
CA GLN A 210 13.55 16.79 -11.59
C GLN A 210 12.39 15.79 -11.48
N LYS A 211 12.54 14.81 -10.59
CA LYS A 211 11.55 13.75 -10.33
C LYS A 211 11.07 13.81 -8.90
N GLY A 212 9.86 13.33 -8.66
CA GLY A 212 9.33 13.16 -7.32
C GLY A 212 8.25 12.12 -7.25
N VAL A 213 7.79 11.87 -6.03
CA VAL A 213 6.68 10.97 -5.73
C VAL A 213 5.66 11.69 -4.87
N ILE A 214 4.38 11.53 -5.20
CA ILE A 214 3.23 11.94 -4.41
C ILE A 214 2.68 10.71 -3.70
N MET A 215 2.47 10.82 -2.40
CA MET A 215 1.71 9.91 -1.54
C MET A 215 0.37 10.54 -1.25
N TYR A 216 -0.68 10.10 -1.94
CA TYR A 216 -2.04 10.64 -1.84
C TYR A 216 -2.97 9.68 -1.10
N TYR A 217 -3.75 10.21 -0.17
CA TYR A 217 -4.79 9.49 0.54
C TYR A 217 -6.17 9.97 0.06
N PRO A 218 -6.94 9.11 -0.64
CA PRO A 218 -8.31 9.45 -1.05
C PRO A 218 -9.25 9.79 0.11
N SER A 219 -8.89 9.36 1.32
CA SER A 219 -9.53 9.77 2.56
C SER A 219 -8.48 9.84 3.64
N VAL A 220 -8.53 10.89 4.47
CA VAL A 220 -7.59 11.06 5.59
C VAL A 220 -7.66 9.84 6.50
N ILE A 221 -6.51 9.22 6.75
CA ILE A 221 -6.37 8.13 7.71
C ILE A 221 -5.76 8.72 8.98
N PRO A 222 -6.46 8.68 10.13
CA PRO A 222 -5.92 9.19 11.39
C PRO A 222 -4.71 8.39 11.86
N GLY A 223 -3.63 9.09 12.19
CA GLY A 223 -2.43 8.51 12.74
C GLY A 223 -2.26 8.73 14.24
N LYS A 224 -1.47 7.86 14.87
CA LYS A 224 -1.07 7.94 16.28
C LYS A 224 0.42 8.20 16.40
N GLY A 225 0.86 8.87 17.47
CA GLY A 225 2.29 9.10 17.71
C GLY A 225 2.91 9.99 16.63
N ILE A 226 3.72 9.39 15.75
CA ILE A 226 4.39 10.11 14.66
C ILE A 226 3.49 10.32 13.43
N LYS A 227 2.29 9.72 13.38
CA LYS A 227 1.30 9.90 12.30
C LYS A 227 1.90 9.62 10.91
N SER A 228 1.60 10.46 9.90
CA SER A 228 2.40 10.55 8.68
C SER A 228 3.66 11.36 8.95
N THR A 229 4.83 10.75 8.74
CA THR A 229 6.13 11.38 8.98
C THR A 229 7.16 10.92 7.96
N PHE A 230 8.09 11.80 7.65
CA PHE A 230 9.36 11.44 7.03
C PHE A 230 10.43 11.32 8.11
N TRP A 231 11.30 10.33 7.98
CA TRP A 231 12.51 10.20 8.77
C TRP A 231 13.72 10.24 7.84
N ASP A 232 14.56 11.24 8.01
CA ASP A 232 15.76 11.45 7.20
C ASP A 232 16.87 10.50 7.68
N VAL A 233 16.92 9.24 7.22
CA VAL A 233 17.70 8.17 7.88
C VAL A 233 19.23 8.38 7.79
N GLY A 234 19.69 9.45 7.13
CA GLY A 234 21.10 9.83 7.11
C GLY A 234 21.88 8.99 6.09
N GLY A 235 22.01 9.47 4.86
CA GLY A 235 22.88 8.96 3.81
C GLY A 235 22.35 7.73 3.08
N ILE A 236 21.19 7.20 3.48
CA ILE A 236 20.64 5.93 2.98
C ILE A 236 19.33 6.15 2.19
N TYR A 237 18.29 6.72 2.82
CA TYR A 237 16.97 6.99 2.24
C TYR A 237 16.16 7.93 3.15
N HIS A 238 15.04 8.45 2.64
CA HIS A 238 14.00 9.11 3.44
C HIS A 238 12.87 8.13 3.71
N LYS A 239 12.64 7.83 4.98
CA LYS A 239 11.67 6.82 5.35
C LYS A 239 10.33 7.46 5.66
N TYR A 240 9.33 7.14 4.86
CA TYR A 240 7.97 7.50 5.16
C TYR A 240 7.33 6.45 6.06
N TYR A 241 6.65 6.93 7.09
CA TYR A 241 5.81 6.12 7.97
C TYR A 241 4.40 6.69 8.00
N HIS A 242 3.41 5.81 7.97
CA HIS A 242 2.06 6.11 8.45
C HIS A 242 1.76 5.23 9.67
N GLN A 243 1.92 5.78 10.88
CA GLN A 243 1.58 5.11 12.13
C GLN A 243 0.07 5.19 12.38
N LEU A 244 -0.63 4.07 12.25
CA LEU A 244 -2.08 4.02 12.31
C LEU A 244 -2.60 4.24 13.75
N ASP A 245 -3.66 5.03 13.89
CA ASP A 245 -4.40 5.13 15.16
C ASP A 245 -5.39 3.97 15.30
N ILE A 246 -5.00 3.00 16.12
CA ILE A 246 -5.81 1.82 16.45
C ILE A 246 -5.95 1.67 17.96
N PRO A 247 -7.04 1.02 18.42
CA PRO A 247 -7.15 0.60 19.82
C PRO A 247 -5.93 -0.23 20.22
N LEU A 248 -5.42 -0.01 21.44
CA LEU A 248 -4.29 -0.78 21.98
C LEU A 248 -4.60 -2.28 22.01
N SER A 249 -5.86 -2.65 22.27
CA SER A 249 -6.33 -4.03 22.29
C SER A 249 -7.40 -4.21 21.24
N LEU A 250 -7.16 -5.11 20.30
CA LEU A 250 -8.10 -5.52 19.27
C LEU A 250 -8.78 -6.81 19.72
N PRO A 251 -10.12 -6.84 19.89
CA PRO A 251 -10.82 -8.08 20.14
C PRO A 251 -10.82 -8.97 18.89
N LYS A 252 -10.96 -10.28 19.09
CA LYS A 252 -11.19 -11.22 17.98
C LYS A 252 -12.37 -10.75 17.13
N GLY A 253 -12.20 -10.77 15.81
CA GLY A 253 -13.20 -10.33 14.84
C GLY A 253 -13.23 -8.82 14.59
N PHE A 254 -12.36 -8.03 15.25
CA PHE A 254 -12.16 -6.63 14.87
C PHE A 254 -11.72 -6.54 13.41
N LYS A 255 -12.40 -5.69 12.62
CA LYS A 255 -12.07 -5.43 11.23
C LYS A 255 -11.79 -3.95 11.03
N SER A 256 -10.68 -3.63 10.38
CA SER A 256 -10.40 -2.26 9.98
C SER A 256 -11.31 -1.82 8.83
N PRO A 257 -11.53 -0.51 8.63
CA PRO A 257 -11.94 -0.01 7.32
C PRO A 257 -10.85 -0.36 6.29
N ALA A 258 -11.23 -0.32 5.00
CA ALA A 258 -10.25 -0.35 3.92
C ALA A 258 -9.50 0.98 3.89
N MET A 259 -8.17 0.90 3.79
CA MET A 259 -7.28 2.05 3.78
C MET A 259 -6.55 2.07 2.45
N THR A 260 -6.53 3.22 1.78
CA THR A 260 -5.92 3.37 0.46
C THR A 260 -4.85 4.44 0.50
N ILE A 261 -3.72 4.16 -0.16
CA ILE A 261 -2.76 5.16 -0.59
C ILE A 261 -2.55 5.02 -2.10
N ILE A 262 -2.41 6.15 -2.77
CA ILE A 262 -2.04 6.24 -4.19
C ILE A 262 -0.67 6.87 -4.26
N LEU A 263 0.26 6.19 -4.94
CA LEU A 263 1.58 6.68 -5.24
C LEU A 263 1.61 7.15 -6.69
N LYS A 264 2.09 8.37 -6.93
CA LYS A 264 2.22 8.92 -8.28
C LYS A 264 3.60 9.57 -8.45
N GLY A 265 4.39 9.01 -9.35
CA GLY A 265 5.58 9.65 -9.87
C GLY A 265 5.23 10.89 -10.69
N PHE A 266 6.05 11.92 -10.62
CA PHE A 266 5.91 13.12 -11.42
C PHE A 266 7.26 13.67 -11.85
N SER A 267 7.21 14.47 -12.91
CA SER A 267 8.35 15.18 -13.51
C SER A 267 8.03 16.67 -13.53
N ALA A 268 8.91 17.50 -12.96
CA ALA A 268 8.68 18.94 -12.89
C ALA A 268 9.98 19.72 -12.74
N SER A 269 10.01 20.96 -13.24
CA SER A 269 11.17 21.82 -13.04
C SER A 269 11.24 22.30 -11.58
N PRO A 270 12.43 22.72 -11.11
CA PRO A 270 12.59 23.14 -9.72
C PRO A 270 11.71 24.35 -9.34
N ASP A 271 11.39 25.20 -10.30
CA ASP A 271 10.59 26.41 -10.08
C ASP A 271 9.07 26.12 -9.97
N ASN A 272 8.60 24.98 -10.46
CA ASN A 272 7.17 24.70 -10.57
C ASN A 272 6.70 23.37 -9.94
N TRP A 273 7.60 22.59 -9.35
CA TRP A 273 7.26 21.24 -8.88
C TRP A 273 6.13 21.21 -7.84
N LYS A 274 6.00 22.22 -6.96
CA LYS A 274 4.89 22.29 -6.01
C LYS A 274 3.54 22.50 -6.71
N THR A 275 3.51 23.34 -7.75
CA THR A 275 2.32 23.54 -8.59
C THR A 275 1.96 22.25 -9.33
N GLU A 276 2.96 21.54 -9.85
CA GLU A 276 2.73 20.25 -10.51
C GLU A 276 2.18 19.22 -9.53
N VAL A 277 2.68 19.16 -8.29
CA VAL A 277 2.10 18.32 -7.23
C VAL A 277 0.64 18.65 -6.99
N GLU A 278 0.29 19.93 -6.84
CA GLU A 278 -1.10 20.36 -6.60
C GLU A 278 -2.03 19.92 -7.74
N LYS A 279 -1.64 20.18 -8.99
CA LYS A 279 -2.37 19.71 -10.17
C LYS A 279 -2.56 18.20 -10.18
N ASN A 280 -1.50 17.44 -9.95
CA ASN A 280 -1.59 15.97 -9.92
C ASN A 280 -2.51 15.48 -8.79
N THR A 281 -2.53 16.15 -7.64
CA THR A 281 -3.44 15.78 -6.53
C THR A 281 -4.90 16.12 -6.83
N GLU A 282 -5.18 17.20 -7.57
CA GLU A 282 -6.53 17.50 -8.06
C GLU A 282 -7.02 16.43 -9.05
N ASP A 283 -6.15 16.02 -9.99
CA ASP A 283 -6.44 14.93 -10.92
C ASP A 283 -6.71 13.63 -10.16
N LEU A 284 -5.90 13.28 -9.16
CA LEU A 284 -6.11 12.10 -8.32
C LEU A 284 -7.41 12.15 -7.51
N ASN A 285 -7.82 13.33 -7.04
CA ASN A 285 -9.09 13.51 -6.34
C ASN A 285 -10.30 13.31 -7.28
N SER A 286 -10.12 13.54 -8.58
CA SER A 286 -11.15 13.30 -9.60
C SER A 286 -11.27 11.83 -10.00
N LEU A 287 -10.26 11.01 -9.72
CA LEU A 287 -10.31 9.56 -9.96
C LEU A 287 -11.32 8.92 -9.02
N LYS A 288 -12.39 8.37 -9.60
CA LYS A 288 -13.27 7.45 -8.87
C LYS A 288 -12.47 6.19 -8.57
N VAL A 289 -11.99 6.07 -7.34
CA VAL A 289 -11.44 4.82 -6.82
C VAL A 289 -12.60 3.84 -6.70
N ASN A 290 -12.84 3.08 -7.77
CA ASN A 290 -13.88 2.04 -7.84
C ASN A 290 -13.35 0.73 -7.25
#